data_AF-A0AAW7IMG2-F1
#
_entry.id   AF-A0AAW7IMG2-F1
#
_cell.length_a   1.000
_cell.length_b   1.000
_cell.length_c   1.000
_cell.angle_alpha   90.00
_cell.angle_beta   90.00
_cell.angle_gamma   90.00
#
_symmetry.space_group_name_H-M   'P 1'
#
loop_
_entity.id
_entity.type
_entity.pdbx_description
1 polymer ?
#
loop_
_entity_poly.entity_id
_entity_poly.type
_entity_poly.pdbx_seq_one_letter_code
_entity_poly.pdbx_strand_id
1 'polypeptide(L)'
;MKDNLILLKAGQVSVLVELVVEKRLMKMSNAKYKFYYVNGETEELETNEQYSDEANSILKLQLIQNATWLQAGGKHINLANVISIEYTGEKGNRKSESIKFRPNK
;
A
#
# COMPACT_ATOMS: atom_id res chain seq x y z
N MET A 1 -38.81 -28.07 15.97
CA MET A 1 -37.35 -27.91 15.81
C MET A 1 -37.04 -26.42 15.75
N LYS A 2 -36.10 -25.97 16.58
CA LYS A 2 -35.18 -24.81 16.46
C LYS A 2 -35.06 -24.25 15.02
N ASP A 3 -35.04 -22.95 14.69
CA ASP A 3 -34.36 -21.79 15.31
C ASP A 3 -34.98 -20.41 14.95
N ASN A 4 -34.60 -19.43 15.77
CA ASN A 4 -34.91 -18.00 15.89
C ASN A 4 -35.11 -17.11 14.63
N LEU A 5 -36.05 -16.16 14.77
CA LEU A 5 -35.91 -14.68 14.65
C LEU A 5 -34.64 -14.19 13.89
N ILE A 6 -34.73 -13.34 12.85
CA ILE A 6 -35.18 -11.94 12.95
C ILE A 6 -35.92 -11.47 11.68
N LEU A 7 -37.12 -10.91 11.91
CA LEU A 7 -37.83 -9.94 11.08
C LEU A 7 -37.00 -8.66 10.92
N LEU A 8 -36.72 -8.22 9.69
CA LEU A 8 -36.65 -6.78 9.36
C LEU A 8 -37.28 -6.56 7.97
N LYS A 9 -38.26 -5.65 7.91
CA LYS A 9 -39.19 -5.45 6.80
C LYS A 9 -38.48 -5.16 5.46
N ALA A 10 -38.94 -5.86 4.43
CA ALA A 10 -38.37 -6.03 3.09
C ALA A 10 -38.34 -4.78 2.16
N GLY A 11 -38.27 -3.55 2.69
CA GLY A 11 -38.31 -2.33 1.86
C GLY A 11 -37.19 -1.32 2.09
N GLN A 12 -36.56 -1.31 3.26
CA GLN A 12 -35.56 -0.29 3.63
C GLN A 12 -34.16 -0.89 3.82
N VAL A 13 -34.07 -2.19 4.08
CA VAL A 13 -32.81 -2.88 4.39
C VAL A 13 -32.01 -3.22 3.13
N SER A 14 -32.64 -3.60 2.00
CA SER A 14 -31.89 -3.92 0.78
C SER A 14 -31.08 -2.75 0.25
N VAL A 15 -31.65 -1.53 0.28
CA VAL A 15 -30.95 -0.30 -0.13
C VAL A 15 -29.81 0.03 0.84
N LEU A 16 -29.99 -0.19 2.14
CA LEU A 16 -28.95 0.02 3.15
C LEU A 16 -27.83 -1.02 3.04
N VAL A 17 -28.14 -2.28 2.68
CA VAL A 17 -27.12 -3.33 2.47
C VAL A 17 -26.32 -3.03 1.21
N GLU A 18 -26.94 -2.64 0.10
CA GLU A 18 -26.21 -2.17 -1.10
C GLU A 18 -25.38 -0.91 -0.82
N LEU A 19 -25.94 0.12 -0.15
CA LEU A 19 -25.18 1.33 0.22
C LEU A 19 -24.04 1.06 1.21
N VAL A 20 -24.19 0.08 2.12
CA VAL A 20 -23.14 -0.32 3.08
C VAL A 20 -22.07 -1.17 2.40
N VAL A 21 -22.44 -1.98 1.41
CA VAL A 21 -21.51 -2.77 0.60
C VAL A 21 -20.70 -1.84 -0.34
N GLU A 22 -21.34 -0.84 -0.97
CA GLU A 22 -20.66 0.15 -1.81
C GLU A 22 -19.77 1.11 -1.01
N LYS A 23 -20.16 1.51 0.22
CA LYS A 23 -19.31 2.30 1.13
C LYS A 23 -18.08 1.55 1.66
N ARG A 24 -17.97 0.23 1.39
CA ARG A 24 -16.83 -0.62 1.82
C ARG A 24 -15.86 -0.97 0.70
N LEU A 25 -15.96 -0.37 -0.48
CA LEU A 25 -14.81 -0.27 -1.38
C LEU A 25 -13.87 0.80 -0.82
N MET A 26 -13.07 0.43 0.18
CA MET A 26 -11.88 1.19 0.53
C MET A 26 -11.10 1.34 -0.78
N LYS A 27 -11.07 2.54 -1.36
CA LYS A 27 -10.18 2.85 -2.48
C LYS A 27 -8.77 2.58 -1.98
N MET A 28 -8.25 1.42 -2.35
CA MET A 28 -6.85 1.11 -2.14
C MET A 28 -6.13 1.83 -3.27
N SER A 29 -5.37 2.87 -2.92
CA SER A 29 -4.57 3.54 -3.94
C SER A 29 -3.49 2.58 -4.41
N ASN A 30 -2.96 2.86 -5.60
CA ASN A 30 -1.71 2.26 -6.00
C ASN A 30 -0.62 2.66 -5.02
N ALA A 31 0.37 1.77 -4.88
CA ALA A 31 1.54 2.06 -4.10
C ALA A 31 2.41 3.08 -4.83
N LYS A 32 3.05 3.96 -4.06
CA LYS A 32 4.00 4.94 -4.57
C LYS A 32 5.32 4.80 -3.86
N TYR A 33 6.39 4.75 -4.66
CA TYR A 33 7.76 4.76 -4.19
C TYR A 33 8.35 6.13 -4.42
N LYS A 34 8.99 6.70 -3.41
CA LYS A 34 9.81 7.90 -3.58
C LYS A 34 11.22 7.62 -3.17
N PHE A 35 12.13 7.65 -4.14
CA PHE A 35 13.55 7.41 -3.97
C PHE A 35 14.26 8.73 -3.71
N TYR A 36 15.13 8.72 -2.71
CA TYR A 36 16.01 9.84 -2.40
C TYR A 36 17.44 9.40 -2.71
N TYR A 37 18.14 10.11 -3.58
CA TYR A 37 19.47 9.74 -4.04
C TYR A 37 20.58 10.51 -3.31
N VAL A 38 21.79 9.96 -3.31
CA VAL A 38 22.99 10.58 -2.72
C VAL A 38 23.33 11.95 -3.32
N ASN A 39 22.93 12.21 -4.57
CA ASN A 39 23.14 13.49 -5.26
C ASN A 39 22.10 14.57 -4.88
N GLY A 40 21.13 14.23 -4.02
CA GLY A 40 20.05 15.13 -3.60
C GLY A 40 18.82 15.11 -4.51
N GLU A 41 18.85 14.37 -5.63
CA GLU A 41 17.68 14.19 -6.49
C GLU A 41 16.66 13.24 -5.86
N THR A 42 15.42 13.36 -6.31
CA THR A 42 14.32 12.48 -5.91
C THR A 42 13.55 11.98 -7.11
N GLU A 43 13.20 10.71 -7.13
CA GLU A 43 12.32 10.11 -8.15
C GLU A 43 11.08 9.52 -7.49
N GLU A 44 9.89 9.86 -7.99
CA GLU A 44 8.63 9.30 -7.54
C GLU A 44 8.04 8.38 -8.61
N LEU A 45 7.67 7.16 -8.22
CA LEU A 45 7.11 6.13 -9.08
C LEU A 45 5.82 5.59 -8.48
N GLU A 46 4.71 5.80 -9.18
CA GLU A 46 3.47 5.09 -8.91
C GLU A 46 3.51 3.71 -9.56
N THR A 47 3.10 2.68 -8.81
CA THR A 47 3.02 1.31 -9.33
C THR A 47 1.63 1.01 -9.88
N ASN A 48 1.50 -0.12 -10.56
CA ASN A 48 0.20 -0.69 -10.91
C ASN A 48 -0.34 -1.62 -9.80
N GLU A 49 0.40 -1.76 -8.70
CA GLU A 49 0.07 -2.63 -7.59
C GLU A 49 -0.57 -1.84 -6.46
N GLN A 50 -1.52 -2.46 -5.77
CA GLN A 50 -2.20 -1.82 -4.64
C GLN A 50 -1.28 -1.71 -3.43
N TYR A 51 -1.39 -0.60 -2.71
CA TYR A 51 -0.71 -0.43 -1.44
C TYR A 51 -1.16 -1.50 -0.43
N SER A 52 -0.19 -2.23 0.11
CA SER A 52 -0.41 -3.25 1.13
C SER A 52 0.72 -3.28 2.17
N ASP A 53 0.35 -3.63 3.41
CA ASP A 53 1.29 -3.84 4.51
C ASP A 53 2.23 -5.03 4.24
N GLU A 54 1.78 -5.99 3.44
CA GLU A 54 2.57 -7.15 3.01
C GLU A 54 3.68 -6.73 2.05
N ALA A 55 3.36 -5.97 1.00
CA ALA A 55 4.37 -5.42 0.09
C ALA A 55 5.38 -4.51 0.81
N ASN A 56 4.91 -3.71 1.77
CA ASN A 56 5.77 -2.92 2.67
C ASN A 56 6.75 -3.81 3.46
N SER A 57 6.29 -4.98 3.92
CA SER A 57 7.11 -5.92 4.69
C SER A 57 8.13 -6.65 3.81
N ILE A 58 7.73 -7.03 2.59
CA ILE A 58 8.64 -7.62 1.58
C ILE A 58 9.74 -6.62 1.21
N LEU A 59 9.38 -5.35 0.97
CA LEU A 59 10.35 -4.29 0.73
C LEU A 59 11.37 -4.20 1.87
N LYS A 60 10.91 -4.15 3.13
CA LYS A 60 11.81 -4.15 4.29
C LYS A 60 12.74 -5.36 4.31
N LEU A 61 12.24 -6.56 4.03
CA LEU A 61 13.05 -7.77 3.96
C LEU A 61 14.11 -7.73 2.86
N GLN A 62 13.78 -7.21 1.68
CA GLN A 62 14.73 -7.05 0.57
C GLN A 62 15.85 -6.07 0.94
N LEU A 63 15.50 -4.97 1.62
CA LEU A 63 16.46 -3.96 2.07
C LEU A 63 17.38 -4.51 3.17
N ILE A 64 16.86 -5.28 4.13
CA ILE A 64 17.67 -5.96 5.15
C ILE A 64 18.65 -6.95 4.52
N GLN A 65 18.25 -7.62 3.45
CA GLN A 65 19.09 -8.56 2.69
C GLN A 65 20.08 -7.87 1.74
N ASN A 66 20.21 -6.54 1.79
CA ASN A 66 21.09 -5.75 0.92
C ASN A 66 20.79 -5.95 -0.58
N ALA A 67 19.52 -5.96 -0.97
CA ALA A 67 19.14 -5.99 -2.38
C ALA A 67 19.84 -4.84 -3.15
N THR A 68 20.45 -5.18 -4.29
CA THR A 68 21.10 -4.18 -5.17
C THR A 68 20.09 -3.49 -6.09
N TRP A 69 19.01 -4.19 -6.44
CA TRP A 69 18.00 -3.73 -7.37
C TRP A 69 16.61 -3.86 -6.76
N LEU A 70 15.76 -2.87 -7.03
CA LEU A 70 14.35 -2.89 -6.67
C LEU A 70 13.49 -2.66 -7.90
N GLN A 71 12.48 -3.50 -8.10
CA GLN A 71 11.48 -3.28 -9.13
C GLN A 71 10.37 -2.37 -8.56
N ALA A 72 10.14 -1.21 -9.17
CA ALA A 72 9.11 -0.26 -8.75
C ALA A 72 8.56 0.49 -9.98
N GLY A 73 7.23 0.59 -10.11
CA GLY A 73 6.60 1.34 -11.21
C GLY A 73 7.00 0.87 -12.61
N GLY A 74 7.29 -0.42 -12.79
CA GLY A 74 7.78 -0.98 -14.05
C GLY A 74 9.26 -0.70 -14.37
N LYS A 75 10.00 -0.04 -13.47
CA LYS A 75 11.44 0.22 -13.59
C LYS A 75 12.24 -0.67 -12.63
N HIS A 76 13.50 -0.90 -12.98
CA HIS A 76 14.50 -1.48 -12.07
C HIS A 76 15.39 -0.35 -11.55
N ILE A 77 15.30 -0.08 -10.25
CA ILE A 77 16.05 0.96 -9.57
C ILE A 77 17.29 0.37 -8.93
N ASN A 78 18.46 0.93 -9.24
CA ASN A 78 19.70 0.57 -8.58
C ASN A 78 19.76 1.25 -7.20
N LEU A 79 19.83 0.46 -6.14
CA LEU A 79 19.84 0.94 -4.76
C LEU A 79 21.20 1.44 -4.28
N ALA A 80 22.29 1.25 -5.06
CA ALA A 80 23.64 1.68 -4.69
C ALA A 80 23.75 3.19 -4.39
N ASN A 81 22.92 4.00 -5.05
CA ASN A 81 22.90 5.46 -4.90
C ASN A 81 21.65 5.98 -4.16
N VAL A 82 20.80 5.10 -3.65
CA VAL A 82 19.54 5.46 -2.97
C VAL A 82 19.78 5.50 -1.46
N ILE A 83 19.57 6.67 -0.84
CA ILE A 83 19.75 6.88 0.60
C ILE A 83 18.51 6.64 1.45
N SER A 84 17.32 6.66 0.86
CA SER A 84 16.05 6.31 1.51
C SER A 84 14.93 6.08 0.49
N ILE A 85 13.91 5.31 0.86
CA ILE A 85 12.70 5.10 0.03
C ILE A 85 11.44 5.34 0.88
N GLU A 86 10.56 6.21 0.44
CA GLU A 86 9.22 6.29 1.03
C GLU A 86 8.27 5.38 0.24
N TYR A 87 7.49 4.56 0.96
CA TYR A 87 6.54 3.63 0.37
C TYR A 87 5.14 3.97 0.86
N THR A 88 4.39 4.68 0.03
CA THR A 88 3.14 5.33 0.42
C THR A 88 1.94 4.80 -0.34
N GLY A 89 0.76 4.98 0.24
CA GLY A 89 -0.52 4.66 -0.37
C GLY A 89 -1.65 4.76 0.64
N GLU A 90 -2.87 4.74 0.15
CA GLU A 90 -4.09 4.88 0.94
C GLU A 90 -4.78 3.51 1.07
N LYS A 91 -5.06 3.10 2.31
CA LYS A 91 -5.88 1.92 2.61
C LYS A 91 -6.86 2.25 3.72
N GLY A 92 -8.07 2.64 3.35
CA GLY A 92 -9.10 3.10 4.29
C GLY A 92 -8.66 4.38 5.02
N ASN A 93 -8.77 4.41 6.35
CA ASN A 93 -8.33 5.57 7.17
C ASN A 93 -6.84 5.55 7.56
N ARG A 94 -6.04 4.59 7.05
CA ARG A 94 -4.59 4.53 7.35
C ARG A 94 -3.83 5.45 6.39
N LYS A 95 -3.11 6.41 6.97
CA LYS A 95 -2.18 7.28 6.25
C LYS A 95 -0.86 6.53 5.98
N SER A 96 -0.29 6.85 4.83
CA SER A 96 1.02 6.50 4.30
C SER A 96 2.11 6.25 5.34
N GLU A 97 2.88 5.17 5.17
CA GLU A 97 4.11 4.93 5.94
C GLU A 97 5.35 5.40 5.18
N SER A 98 6.40 5.82 5.88
CA SER A 98 7.69 6.17 5.28
C SER A 98 8.76 5.20 5.80
N ILE A 99 9.48 4.50 4.90
CA ILE A 99 10.55 3.58 5.30
C ILE A 99 11.92 4.24 5.12
N LYS A 100 12.42 4.86 6.18
CA LYS A 100 13.81 5.30 6.18
C LYS A 100 14.71 4.09 6.40
N PHE A 101 15.46 3.68 5.38
CA PHE A 101 16.60 2.80 5.54
C PHE A 101 17.83 3.54 5.03
N ARG A 102 18.99 3.25 5.61
CA ARG A 102 20.27 3.75 5.10
C ARG A 102 20.88 2.65 4.25
N PRO A 103 21.29 2.91 3.00
CA PRO A 103 22.14 1.98 2.27
C PRO A 103 23.42 1.75 3.08
N ASN A 104 23.89 0.50 3.10
CA ASN A 104 25.07 0.13 3.87
C ASN A 104 26.29 0.95 3.41
N LYS A 105 27.08 1.40 4.39
CA LYS A 105 28.39 2.05 4.22
C LYS A 105 29.43 1.04 3.76
#